data_AF-A0A5A7RSY1-F1
#
_entry.id   AF-A0A5A7RSY1-F1
#
_cell.length_a   1.000
_cell.length_b   1.000
_cell.length_c   1.000
_cell.angle_alpha   90.00
_cell.angle_beta   90.00
_cell.angle_gamma   90.00
#
_symmetry.space_group_name_H-M   'P 1'
#
loop_
_entity.id
_entity.type
_entity.pdbx_description
1 polymer ?
#
loop_
_entity_poly.entity_id
_entity_poly.type
_entity_poly.pdbx_seq_one_letter_code
_entity_poly.pdbx_strand_id
1 'polypeptide(L)' 'RDAENMLKELKAYKIFEGFRNIKGDKNAMVELILKISDIAEKEKIHQMDLNPVFVYEHGIKVIDAKVVME' A
#
# COMPACT_ATOMS: atom_id res chain seq x y z
N ARG A 1 -7.13 -8.18 -8.21
CA ARG A 1 -7.99 -7.29 -9.04
C ARG A 1 -8.45 -6.08 -8.23
N ASP A 2 -8.93 -6.29 -7.01
CA ASP A 2 -9.49 -5.19 -6.20
C ASP A 2 -8.44 -4.20 -5.71
N ALA A 3 -7.28 -4.68 -5.25
CA ALA A 3 -6.17 -3.80 -4.83
C ALA A 3 -5.68 -2.83 -5.93
N GLU A 4 -5.66 -3.27 -7.19
CA GLU A 4 -5.33 -2.38 -8.31
C GLU A 4 -6.41 -1.34 -8.58
N ASN A 5 -7.69 -1.71 -8.44
CA ASN A 5 -8.80 -0.79 -8.63
C ASN A 5 -8.83 0.26 -7.51
N MET A 6 -8.64 -0.15 -6.25
CA MET A 6 -8.49 0.76 -5.11
C MET A 6 -7.40 1.80 -5.37
N LEU A 7 -6.27 1.38 -5.93
CA LEU A 7 -5.18 2.30 -6.26
C LEU A 7 -5.57 3.29 -7.36
N LYS A 8 -6.28 2.84 -8.41
CA LYS A 8 -6.76 3.67 -9.53
C LYS A 8 -7.78 4.72 -9.10
N GLU A 9 -8.55 4.46 -8.06
CA GLU A 9 -9.55 5.39 -7.52
C GLU A 9 -8.93 6.55 -6.74
N LEU A 10 -7.65 6.44 -6.35
CA LEU A 10 -6.95 7.53 -5.68
C LEU A 10 -6.78 8.73 -6.61
N LYS A 11 -7.10 9.93 -6.11
CA LYS A 11 -6.82 11.19 -6.81
C LYS A 11 -5.33 11.34 -7.18
N ALA A 12 -4.46 10.74 -6.38
CA ALA A 12 -3.01 10.75 -6.56
C ALA A 12 -2.49 9.62 -7.49
N TYR A 13 -3.36 8.78 -8.07
CA TYR A 13 -2.93 7.61 -8.87
C TYR A 13 -1.90 7.93 -9.96
N LYS A 14 -1.95 9.15 -10.54
CA LYS A 14 -0.99 9.62 -11.55
C LYS A 14 0.48 9.53 -11.14
N ILE A 15 0.81 9.49 -9.83
CA ILE A 15 2.19 9.29 -9.37
C ILE A 15 2.73 7.90 -9.74
N PHE A 16 1.87 6.90 -9.89
CA PHE A 16 2.25 5.55 -10.31
C PHE A 16 2.41 5.44 -11.83
N GLU A 17 1.84 6.38 -12.59
CA GLU A 17 1.99 6.48 -14.05
C GLU A 17 3.18 7.37 -14.47
N GLY A 18 3.79 8.07 -13.50
CA GLY A 18 4.84 9.06 -13.72
C GLY A 18 4.27 10.49 -13.77
N PHE A 19 4.60 11.30 -12.76
CA PHE A 19 4.17 12.70 -12.67
C PHE A 19 5.27 13.57 -12.05
N ARG A 20 5.70 14.63 -12.74
CA ARG A 20 6.73 15.58 -12.27
C ARG A 20 8.02 14.90 -11.78
N ASN A 21 8.55 13.96 -12.56
CA ASN A 21 9.73 13.12 -12.23
C ASN A 21 9.56 12.22 -11.00
N ILE A 22 8.32 12.04 -10.52
CA ILE A 22 7.98 11.07 -9.48
C ILE A 22 7.31 9.89 -10.17
N LYS A 23 7.83 8.69 -9.91
CA LYS A 23 7.21 7.43 -10.33
C LYS A 23 7.23 6.49 -9.14
N GLY A 24 6.04 6.11 -8.66
CA GLY A 24 5.90 5.10 -7.62
C GLY A 24 5.81 3.70 -8.21
N ASP A 25 6.36 2.71 -7.52
CA ASP A 25 6.25 1.30 -7.88
C ASP A 25 4.82 0.80 -7.60
N LYS A 26 4.01 0.81 -8.67
CA LYS A 26 2.62 0.33 -8.63
C LYS A 26 2.53 -1.12 -8.16
N ASN A 27 3.42 -1.98 -8.65
CA ASN A 27 3.32 -3.40 -8.40
C ASN A 27 3.65 -3.70 -6.93
N ALA A 28 4.69 -3.05 -6.39
CA ALA A 28 5.03 -3.16 -4.98
C ALA A 28 3.89 -2.66 -4.06
N MET A 29 3.19 -1.58 -4.43
CA MET A 29 2.05 -1.09 -3.66
C MET A 29 0.87 -2.07 -3.67
N VAL A 30 0.54 -2.65 -4.83
CA VAL A 30 -0.51 -3.67 -4.94
C VAL A 30 -0.16 -4.92 -4.14
N GLU A 31 1.10 -5.36 -4.22
CA GLU A 31 1.60 -6.50 -3.46
C GLU A 31 1.53 -6.25 -1.95
N LEU A 32 1.88 -5.04 -1.48
CA LEU A 32 1.74 -4.66 -0.07
C LEU A 32 0.29 -4.77 0.39
N ILE A 33 -0.67 -4.20 -0.34
CA ILE A 33 -2.10 -4.25 0.02
C ILE A 33 -2.57 -5.70 0.17
N LEU A 34 -2.21 -6.57 -0.79
CA LEU A 34 -2.59 -7.99 -0.75
C LEU A 34 -1.95 -8.73 0.43
N LYS A 35 -0.67 -8.49 0.71
CA LYS A 35 0.03 -9.10 1.85
C LYS A 35 -0.58 -8.68 3.19
N ILE A 36 -0.91 -7.40 3.35
CA ILE A 36 -1.53 -6.91 4.57
C ILE A 36 -2.94 -7.49 4.75
N SER A 37 -3.72 -7.62 3.67
CA SER A 37 -5.03 -8.28 3.71
C SER A 37 -4.92 -9.73 4.22
N ASP A 38 -3.95 -10.48 3.70
CA ASP A 38 -3.71 -11.88 4.10
C ASP A 38 -3.26 -11.99 5.57
N ILE A 39 -2.39 -11.10 6.04
CA ILE A 39 -1.95 -11.04 7.44
C ILE A 39 -3.13 -10.69 8.35
N ALA A 40 -3.92 -9.68 8.00
CA ALA A 40 -5.04 -9.24 8.82
C ALA A 40 -6.10 -10.35 9.01
N GLU A 41 -6.36 -11.13 7.97
CA GLU A 41 -7.28 -12.27 8.03
C GLU A 41 -6.73 -13.42 8.89
N LYS A 42 -5.45 -13.78 8.70
CA LYS A 42 -4.81 -14.88 9.44
C LYS A 42 -4.65 -14.59 10.93
N GLU A 43 -4.23 -13.37 11.26
CA GLU A 43 -3.91 -12.95 12.62
C GLU A 43 -5.10 -12.32 13.36
N LYS A 44 -6.29 -12.24 12.73
CA LYS A 44 -7.52 -11.65 13.29
C LYS A 44 -7.29 -10.22 13.82
N ILE A 45 -6.65 -9.40 13.00
CA ILE A 45 -6.34 -8.01 13.35
C ILE A 45 -7.60 -7.17 13.29
N HIS A 46 -7.94 -6.49 14.39
CA HIS A 46 -9.09 -5.58 14.42
C HIS A 46 -8.85 -4.31 13.60
N GLN A 47 -7.66 -3.72 13.71
CA GLN A 47 -7.27 -2.54 12.93
C GLN A 47 -5.76 -2.52 12.66
N MET A 48 -5.38 -2.11 11.46
CA MET A 48 -3.98 -1.81 11.10
C MET A 48 -3.90 -0.46 10.38
N ASP A 49 -2.92 0.35 10.77
CA ASP A 49 -2.55 1.59 10.08
C ASP A 49 -1.05 1.56 9.76
N LEU A 50 -0.71 1.75 8.49
CA LEU A 50 0.67 1.85 8.02
C LEU A 50 0.94 3.29 7.60
N ASN A 51 1.61 4.05 8.46
CA ASN A 51 1.84 5.47 8.21
C ASN A 51 3.12 5.95 8.94
N PRO A 52 4.17 6.36 8.21
CA PRO A 52 4.23 6.51 6.76
C PRO A 52 4.67 5.23 6.04
N VAL A 53 4.20 5.12 4.79
CA VAL A 53 4.74 4.17 3.79
C VAL A 53 5.41 4.95 2.69
N PHE A 54 6.69 4.67 2.44
CA PHE A 54 7.47 5.32 1.39
C PHE A 54 7.47 4.44 0.15
N VAL A 55 6.97 5.00 -0.95
CA VAL A 55 6.94 4.36 -2.27
C VAL A 55 8.04 4.97 -3.13
N TYR A 56 8.94 4.13 -3.64
CA TYR A 56 10.03 4.53 -4.53
C TYR A 56 9.71 4.12 -5.97
N GLU A 57 10.59 4.47 -6.91
CA GLU A 57 10.46 3.99 -8.30
C GLU A 57 10.61 2.46 -8.39
N HIS A 58 11.39 1.88 -7.48
CA HIS A 58 11.60 0.45 -7.35
C HIS A 58 11.44 0.05 -5.89
N GLY A 59 10.29 -0.55 -5.56
CA GLY A 59 9.96 -1.03 -4.23
C GLY A 59 9.32 0.01 -3.30
N ILE A 60 9.09 -0.46 -2.07
CA ILE A 60 8.30 0.22 -1.05
C ILE A 60 8.87 -0.10 0.33
N LYS A 61 8.74 0.83 1.28
CA LYS A 61 9.16 0.61 2.67
C LYS A 61 8.10 1.14 3.63
N VAL A 62 7.60 0.26 4.49
CA VAL A 62 6.80 0.63 5.66
C VAL A 62 7.77 1.13 6.73
N ILE A 63 7.56 2.34 7.23
CA ILE A 63 8.45 2.96 8.22
C ILE A 63 7.91 2.77 9.63
N ASP A 64 6.59 2.91 9.78
CA ASP A 64 5.88 2.73 11.04
C ASP A 64 4.54 2.02 10.80
N ALA A 65 4.08 1.32 11.82
CA ALA A 65 2.85 0.52 11.78
C ALA A 65 2.20 0.48 13.16
N LYS A 66 0.90 0.78 13.21
CA LYS A 66 0.07 0.59 14.39
C LYS A 66 -0.90 -0.55 14.15
N VAL A 67 -0.92 -1.52 15.06
CA VAL A 67 -1.80 -2.69 15.01
C VAL A 67 -2.62 -2.75 16.29
N VAL A 68 -3.92 -2.96 16.16
CA VAL A 68 -4.86 -3.21 17.25
C VAL A 68 -5.42 -4.61 17.05
N MET A 69 -5.20 -5.47 18.03
CA MET A 69 -5.74 -6.84 18.07
C MET A 69 -7.11 -6.85 18.75
N GLU A 70 -7.86 -7.93 18.55
CA GLU A 70 -9.00 -8.27 19.42
C GLU A 70 -8.56 -8.64 20.84
#